data_AF-A0A972TE39-F1
#
_entry.id   AF-A0A972TE39-F1
#
_cell.length_a   1.000
_cell.length_b   1.000
_cell.length_c   1.000
_cell.angle_alpha   90.00
_cell.angle_beta   90.00
_cell.angle_gamma   90.00
#
_symmetry.space_group_name_H-M   'P 1'
#
loop_
_entity.id
_entity.type
_entity.pdbx_description
1 polymer ?
#
loop_
_entity_poly.entity_id
_entity_poly.type
_entity_poly.pdbx_seq_one_letter_code
_entity_poly.pdbx_strand_id
1 'polypeptide(L)'
;MITTLIVLIPLLIISLLFFFKLPPKNIAPKKIKIYNFGTIVVAILLSVVFSLRVRAIMINGLDAAWWPIIAFTFSLAVLAGTISISGILRNLIIFRDKNR
;
A
#
# COMPACT_ATOMS: atom_id res chain seq x y z
N MET A 1 -17.88 -7.99 -2.88
CA MET A 1 -16.70 -8.86 -2.78
C MET A 1 -16.03 -9.02 -4.15
N ILE A 2 -16.63 -9.72 -5.11
CA ILE A 2 -16.03 -9.90 -6.46
C ILE A 2 -15.82 -8.56 -7.18
N THR A 3 -16.83 -7.69 -7.20
CA THR A 3 -16.74 -6.33 -7.76
C THR A 3 -15.63 -5.51 -7.11
N THR A 4 -15.48 -5.61 -5.79
CA THR A 4 -14.44 -4.93 -5.02
C THR A 4 -13.04 -5.39 -5.42
N LEU A 5 -12.84 -6.70 -5.60
CA LEU A 5 -11.57 -7.26 -6.05
C LEU A 5 -11.22 -6.84 -7.49
N ILE A 6 -12.22 -6.83 -8.38
CA ILE A 6 -12.05 -6.38 -9.77
C ILE A 6 -11.56 -4.92 -9.83
N VAL A 7 -11.91 -4.08 -8.86
CA VAL A 7 -11.44 -2.69 -8.82
C VAL A 7 -10.10 -2.56 -8.08
N LEU A 8 -9.95 -3.23 -6.93
CA LEU A 8 -8.77 -3.08 -6.07
C LEU A 8 -7.51 -3.69 -6.67
N ILE A 9 -7.62 -4.81 -7.40
CA ILE A 9 -6.46 -5.45 -8.02
C ILE A 9 -5.83 -4.54 -9.10
N PRO A 10 -6.58 -4.02 -10.09
CA PRO A 10 -6.05 -3.04 -11.03
C PRO A 10 -5.53 -1.78 -10.34
N LEU A 11 -6.23 -1.28 -9.31
CA LEU A 11 -5.79 -0.10 -8.57
C LEU A 11 -4.43 -0.31 -7.90
N LEU A 12 -4.21 -1.48 -7.29
CA LEU A 12 -2.92 -1.85 -6.71
C LEU A 12 -1.82 -1.94 -7.79
N ILE A 13 -2.12 -2.57 -8.93
CA ILE A 13 -1.18 -2.68 -10.05
C ILE A 13 -0.80 -1.28 -10.56
N ILE A 14 -1.78 -0.40 -10.77
CA ILE A 14 -1.55 0.99 -11.17
C ILE A 14 -0.68 1.70 -10.12
N SER A 15 -1.01 1.56 -8.84
CA SER A 15 -0.23 2.16 -7.73
C SER A 15 1.25 1.72 -7.76
N LEU A 16 1.50 0.41 -7.95
CA LEU A 16 2.85 -0.15 -8.07
C LEU A 16 3.56 0.38 -9.32
N LEU A 17 2.87 0.42 -10.46
CA LEU A 17 3.43 0.94 -11.71
C LEU A 17 3.83 2.41 -11.57
N PHE A 18 2.96 3.26 -11.01
CA PHE A 18 3.29 4.66 -10.73
C PHE A 18 4.48 4.77 -9.76
N PHE A 19 4.48 3.97 -8.69
CA PHE A 19 5.54 3.98 -7.69
C PHE A 19 6.91 3.59 -8.24
N PHE A 20 6.99 2.63 -9.17
CA PHE A 20 8.26 2.20 -9.75
C PHE A 20 8.65 2.97 -11.02
N LYS A 21 7.69 3.37 -11.87
CA LYS A 21 7.98 4.08 -13.14
C LYS A 21 8.23 5.58 -13.00
N LEU A 22 7.85 6.19 -11.87
CA LEU A 22 8.10 7.63 -11.62
C LEU A 22 9.13 7.85 -10.49
N PRO A 23 10.39 7.40 -10.65
CA PRO A 23 11.44 7.72 -9.69
C PRO A 23 11.78 9.22 -9.75
N PRO A 24 12.16 9.83 -8.61
CA PRO A 24 12.63 11.21 -8.60
C PRO A 24 13.95 11.35 -9.36
N LYS A 25 14.11 12.44 -10.11
CA LYS A 25 15.30 12.73 -10.90
C LYS A 25 16.47 13.16 -9.99
N ASN A 26 17.70 12.92 -10.44
CA ASN A 26 18.94 13.42 -9.79
C ASN A 26 19.25 12.89 -8.38
N ILE A 27 18.74 11.72 -7.98
CA ILE A 27 19.04 11.12 -6.67
C ILE A 27 19.76 9.79 -6.80
N ALA A 28 20.70 9.57 -5.88
CA ALA A 28 21.46 8.32 -5.80
C ALA A 28 20.52 7.11 -5.69
N PRO A 29 20.68 6.08 -6.54
CA PRO A 29 19.77 4.93 -6.63
C PRO A 29 19.66 4.16 -5.30
N LYS A 30 20.71 4.19 -4.48
CA LYS A 30 20.71 3.57 -3.14
C LYS A 30 19.67 4.20 -2.20
N LYS A 31 19.51 5.54 -2.20
CA LYS A 31 18.53 6.23 -1.34
C LYS A 31 17.09 5.90 -1.74
N ILE A 32 16.82 5.81 -3.05
CA ILE A 32 15.50 5.43 -3.59
C ILE A 32 15.16 3.99 -3.19
N LYS A 33 16.13 3.06 -3.29
CA LYS A 33 15.91 1.65 -2.89
C LYS A 33 15.57 1.51 -1.40
N ILE A 34 16.29 2.19 -0.51
CA ILE A 34 16.01 2.17 0.93
C ILE A 34 14.61 2.71 1.22
N TYR A 35 14.23 3.82 0.59
CA TYR A 35 12.89 4.40 0.77
C TYR A 35 11.77 3.47 0.28
N ASN A 36 11.95 2.86 -0.91
CA ASN A 36 10.99 1.93 -1.47
C ASN A 36 10.85 0.68 -0.59
N PHE A 37 11.97 0.16 -0.08
CA PHE A 37 11.97 -0.96 0.85
C PHE A 37 11.23 -0.61 2.15
N GLY A 38 11.54 0.54 2.75
CA GLY A 38 10.84 1.02 3.94
C GLY A 38 9.33 1.18 3.72
N THR A 39 8.92 1.69 2.56
CA THR A 39 7.51 1.81 2.18
C THR A 39 6.82 0.46 2.13
N ILE A 40 7.43 -0.53 1.48
CA ILE A 40 6.87 -1.88 1.38
C ILE A 40 6.73 -2.51 2.77
N VAL A 41 7.75 -2.38 3.61
CA VAL A 41 7.72 -2.90 4.98
C VAL A 41 6.58 -2.26 5.78
N VAL A 42 6.43 -0.93 5.72
CA VAL A 42 5.34 -0.21 6.40
C VAL A 42 3.97 -0.65 5.88
N ALA A 43 3.82 -0.80 4.56
CA ALA A 43 2.56 -1.22 3.95
C ALA A 43 2.17 -2.66 4.35
N ILE A 44 3.15 -3.57 4.44
CA ILE A 44 2.95 -4.94 4.95
C ILE A 44 2.54 -4.91 6.42
N LEU A 45 3.26 -4.16 7.26
CA LEU A 45 2.96 -4.05 8.70
C LEU A 45 1.55 -3.51 8.93
N LEU A 46 1.15 -2.46 8.21
CA LEU A 46 -0.22 -1.91 8.28
C LEU A 46 -1.26 -2.96 7.86
N SER A 47 -0.99 -3.74 6.81
CA SER A 47 -1.89 -4.80 6.35
C SER A 47 -2.06 -5.90 7.39
N VAL A 48 -0.97 -6.31 8.06
CA VAL A 48 -1.01 -7.29 9.16
C VAL A 48 -1.82 -6.75 10.34
N VAL A 49 -1.56 -5.51 10.77
CA VAL A 49 -2.29 -4.87 11.88
C VAL A 49 -3.79 -4.79 11.57
N PHE A 50 -4.15 -4.37 10.36
CA PHE A 50 -5.56 -4.34 9.93
C PHE A 50 -6.18 -5.73 9.89
N SER A 51 -5.47 -6.74 9.39
CA SER A 51 -5.96 -8.12 9.34
C SER A 51 -6.24 -8.68 10.73
N LEU A 52 -5.34 -8.43 11.69
CA LEU A 52 -5.54 -8.81 13.09
C LEU A 52 -6.74 -8.08 13.71
N ARG A 53 -6.93 -6.80 13.39
CA ARG A 53 -8.07 -6.02 13.87
C ARG A 53 -9.40 -6.54 13.30
N VAL A 54 -9.46 -6.85 12.00
CA VAL A 54 -10.64 -7.46 11.37
C VAL A 54 -10.97 -8.79 12.03
N ARG A 55 -9.95 -9.65 12.24
CA ARG A 55 -10.13 -10.91 12.97
C ARG A 55 -10.70 -10.68 14.37
N ALA A 56 -10.14 -9.76 15.15
CA ALA A 56 -10.59 -9.49 16.51
C ALA A 56 -12.05 -9.03 16.58
N ILE A 57 -12.52 -8.25 15.58
CA ILE A 57 -13.90 -7.78 15.50
C ILE A 57 -14.85 -8.91 15.11
N MET A 58 -14.45 -9.77 14.18
CA MET A 58 -15.33 -10.76 13.57
C MET A 58 -15.35 -12.12 14.27
N ILE A 59 -14.38 -12.43 15.13
CA ILE A 59 -14.21 -13.78 15.68
C ILE A 59 -15.40 -14.30 16.49
N ASN A 60 -16.19 -13.39 17.09
CA ASN A 60 -17.38 -13.73 17.87
C ASN A 60 -18.70 -13.51 17.11
N GLY A 61 -18.63 -13.15 15.82
CA GLY A 61 -19.81 -12.87 15.00
C GLY A 61 -20.31 -14.10 14.22
N LEU A 62 -21.56 -14.05 13.76
CA LEU A 62 -22.14 -15.06 12.86
C LEU A 62 -21.33 -15.23 11.55
N ASP A 63 -20.68 -14.14 11.11
CA ASP A 63 -19.86 -14.12 9.89
C ASP A 63 -18.37 -14.40 10.15
N ALA A 64 -18.01 -15.03 11.28
CA ALA A 64 -16.61 -15.27 11.64
C ALA A 64 -15.81 -15.92 10.50
N ALA A 65 -16.37 -16.88 9.77
CA ALA A 65 -15.67 -17.54 8.66
C ALA A 65 -15.21 -16.58 7.53
N TRP A 66 -15.83 -15.40 7.40
CA TRP A 66 -15.55 -14.43 6.34
C TRP A 66 -14.40 -13.46 6.66
N TRP A 67 -13.89 -13.46 7.90
CA TRP A 67 -12.84 -12.52 8.32
C TRP A 67 -11.60 -12.54 7.41
N PRO A 68 -11.11 -13.68 6.87
CA PRO A 68 -9.91 -13.69 6.02
C PRO A 68 -10.14 -12.96 4.70
N ILE A 69 -11.33 -13.12 4.10
CA ILE A 69 -11.66 -12.52 2.81
C ILE A 69 -11.79 -10.99 2.96
N ILE A 70 -12.42 -10.55 4.05
CA ILE A 70 -12.55 -9.12 4.36
C ILE A 70 -11.18 -8.53 4.68
N ALA A 71 -10.38 -9.19 5.53
CA ALA A 71 -9.02 -8.78 5.85
C ALA A 71 -8.13 -8.65 4.58
N PHE A 72 -8.24 -9.61 3.66
CA PHE A 72 -7.53 -9.56 2.38
C PHE A 72 -7.96 -8.36 1.53
N THR A 73 -9.27 -8.13 1.42
CA THR A 73 -9.81 -6.99 0.66
C THR A 73 -9.34 -5.65 1.23
N PHE A 74 -9.37 -5.49 2.56
CA PHE A 74 -8.84 -4.30 3.22
C PHE A 74 -7.33 -4.16 3.04
N SER A 75 -6.58 -5.27 3.11
CA SER A 75 -5.13 -5.25 2.90
C SER A 75 -4.77 -4.76 1.50
N LEU A 76 -5.51 -5.17 0.46
CA LEU A 76 -5.31 -4.64 -0.90
C LEU A 76 -5.51 -3.12 -0.96
N ALA A 77 -6.56 -2.61 -0.32
CA ALA A 77 -6.82 -1.17 -0.26
C ALA A 77 -5.72 -0.41 0.52
N VAL A 78 -5.30 -0.95 1.66
CA VAL A 78 -4.21 -0.38 2.49
C VAL A 78 -2.90 -0.37 1.71
N LEU A 79 -2.55 -1.47 1.03
CA LEU A 79 -1.36 -1.54 0.19
C LEU A 79 -1.39 -0.50 -0.94
N ALA A 80 -2.48 -0.46 -1.71
CA ALA A 80 -2.63 0.48 -2.83
C ALA A 80 -2.56 1.94 -2.35
N GLY A 81 -3.26 2.26 -1.26
CA GLY A 81 -3.26 3.59 -0.67
C GLY A 81 -1.89 3.98 -0.13
N THR A 82 -1.24 3.10 0.63
CA THR A 82 0.08 3.38 1.23
C THR A 82 1.15 3.60 0.17
N ILE A 83 1.17 2.75 -0.86
CA ILE A 83 2.13 2.85 -1.98
C ILE A 83 1.88 4.14 -2.78
N SER A 84 0.62 4.46 -3.07
CA SER A 84 0.26 5.69 -3.79
C SER A 84 0.67 6.94 -3.02
N ILE A 85 0.30 7.03 -1.74
CA ILE A 85 0.66 8.17 -0.86
C ILE A 85 2.16 8.27 -0.74
N SER A 86 2.87 7.16 -0.51
CA SER A 86 4.33 7.15 -0.43
C SER A 86 4.98 7.60 -1.74
N GLY A 87 4.49 7.16 -2.90
CA GLY A 87 4.97 7.62 -4.20
C GLY A 87 4.83 9.13 -4.40
N ILE A 88 3.69 9.69 -3.96
CA ILE A 88 3.44 11.14 -3.98
C ILE A 88 4.39 11.86 -3.02
N LEU A 89 4.50 11.41 -1.76
CA LEU A 89 5.39 12.00 -0.75
C LEU A 89 6.85 11.96 -1.19
N ARG A 90 7.27 10.84 -1.79
CA ARG A 90 8.60 10.66 -2.36
C ARG A 90 8.91 11.76 -3.36
N ASN A 91 8.02 11.98 -4.34
CA ASN A 91 8.26 12.87 -5.46
C ASN A 91 8.00 14.36 -5.12
N LEU A 92 7.05 14.66 -4.24
CA LEU A 92 6.63 16.04 -3.93
C LEU A 92 7.28 16.65 -2.69
N ILE A 93 7.72 15.84 -1.72
CA ILE A 93 8.21 16.35 -0.44
C ILE A 93 9.65 15.93 -0.19
N ILE A 94 9.92 14.62 -0.20
CA ILE A 94 11.21 14.08 0.28
C ILE A 94 12.33 14.35 -0.72
N PHE A 95 12.04 14.13 -2.00
CA PHE A 95 13.00 14.22 -3.09
C PHE A 95 12.63 15.33 -4.09
N ARG A 96 11.89 16.33 -3.62
CA ARG A 96 11.57 17.50 -4.44
C ARG A 96 12.86 18.22 -4.81
N ASP A 97 13.19 18.22 -6.10
CA ASP A 97 14.33 18.98 -6.61
C ASP A 97 14.09 20.47 -6.30
N LYS A 98 15.02 21.07 -5.54
CA LYS A 98 14.89 22.44 -5.02
C LYS A 98 15.39 23.49 -6.02
N ASN A 99 15.88 23.06 -7.19
CA ASN A 99 16.48 23.91 -8.22
C ASN A 99 15.53 24.22 -9.40
N ARG A 100 14.27 24.51 -9.12
CA ARG A 100 13.42 25.29 -10.04
C ARG A 100 13.24 26.69 -9.48
#